data_AF-B1LW89-F1
#
_entry.id   AF-B1LW89-F1
#
_cell.length_a   1.000
_cell.length_b   1.000
_cell.length_c   1.000
_cell.angle_alpha   90.00
_cell.angle_beta   90.00
_cell.angle_gamma   90.00
#
_symmetry.space_group_name_H-M   'P 1'
#
loop_
_entity.id
_entity.type
_entity.pdbx_description
1 polymer ?
#
loop_
_entity_poly.entity_id
_entity_poly.type
_entity_poly.pdbx_seq_one_letter_code
_entity_poly.pdbx_strand_id
1 'polypeptide(L)'
;MRPVSPLRLPPRLPPVARGACAVVHQTEAALPEPVAPAPAGDAPLQEVLAVEAAALADVADPAVLATARRDARVASLVADLDGVIARNPLDDTALEIDGQPAKAHERPRALGLRAARCGGAAARLRAYLHDREHPRHAELVDLHDRLYAEGKRLMAESRGLSA
;
A
#
# COMPACT_ATOMS: atom_id res chain seq x y z
N MET A 1 21.59 -26.22 -41.05
CA MET A 1 21.18 -25.11 -40.17
C MET A 1 19.66 -25.16 -40.02
N ARG A 2 19.15 -25.43 -38.81
CA ARG A 2 17.70 -25.39 -38.55
C ARG A 2 17.29 -23.96 -38.21
N PRO A 3 16.20 -23.42 -38.78
CA PRO A 3 15.72 -22.08 -38.43
C PRO A 3 15.18 -22.10 -36.99
N VAL A 4 15.68 -21.20 -36.16
CA VAL A 4 15.17 -20.94 -34.81
C VAL A 4 13.86 -20.18 -34.98
N SER A 5 12.73 -20.80 -34.64
CA SER A 5 11.44 -20.11 -34.59
C SER A 5 11.50 -19.00 -33.53
N PRO A 6 10.99 -17.79 -33.82
CA PRO A 6 10.94 -16.72 -32.83
C PRO A 6 10.00 -17.16 -31.70
N LEU A 7 10.54 -17.25 -30.47
CA LEU A 7 9.75 -17.40 -29.26
C LEU A 7 8.71 -16.27 -29.20
N ARG A 8 7.46 -16.57 -29.52
CA ARG A 8 6.33 -15.66 -29.25
C ARG A 8 6.10 -15.65 -27.75
N LEU A 9 6.72 -14.69 -27.07
CA LEU A 9 6.38 -14.38 -25.69
C LEU A 9 4.91 -13.95 -25.62
N PRO A 10 4.12 -14.45 -24.65
CA PRO A 10 2.75 -13.98 -24.46
C PRO A 10 2.77 -12.46 -24.16
N PRO A 11 1.77 -11.70 -24.63
CA PRO A 11 1.76 -10.23 -24.55
C PRO A 11 1.74 -9.68 -23.11
N ARG A 12 1.59 -10.55 -22.11
CA ARG A 12 1.64 -10.20 -20.70
C ARG A 12 2.50 -11.22 -19.96
N LEU A 13 3.52 -10.69 -19.30
CA LEU A 13 4.37 -11.45 -18.39
C LEU A 13 3.53 -12.05 -17.24
N PRO A 14 3.86 -13.26 -16.74
CA PRO A 14 3.21 -13.82 -15.56
C PRO A 14 3.35 -12.88 -14.35
N PRO A 15 2.44 -12.92 -13.37
CA PRO A 15 2.39 -11.97 -12.25
C PRO A 15 3.73 -11.83 -11.50
N VAL A 16 4.44 -12.94 -11.33
CA VAL A 16 5.76 -13.00 -10.69
C VAL A 16 6.80 -12.22 -11.50
N ALA A 17 6.81 -12.39 -12.83
CA ALA A 17 7.72 -11.64 -13.72
C ALA A 17 7.35 -10.16 -13.82
N ARG A 18 6.06 -9.81 -13.72
CA ARG A 18 5.62 -8.41 -13.60
C ARG A 18 6.09 -7.77 -12.30
N GLY A 19 5.99 -8.48 -11.18
CA GLY A 19 6.51 -8.04 -9.89
C GLY A 19 8.01 -7.78 -9.96
N ALA A 20 8.78 -8.72 -10.52
CA ALA A 20 10.23 -8.58 -10.69
C ALA A 20 10.59 -7.38 -11.58
N CYS A 21 9.95 -7.22 -12.75
CA CYS A 21 10.21 -6.08 -13.64
C CYS A 21 9.78 -4.74 -13.02
N ALA A 22 8.68 -4.69 -12.26
CA ALA A 22 8.23 -3.48 -11.59
C ALA A 22 9.22 -3.04 -10.48
N VAL A 23 9.78 -3.99 -9.73
CA VAL A 23 10.81 -3.71 -8.72
C VAL A 23 12.06 -3.13 -9.37
N VAL A 24 12.53 -3.69 -10.48
CA VAL A 24 13.72 -3.18 -11.21
C VAL A 24 13.49 -1.80 -11.81
N HIS A 25 12.27 -1.49 -12.28
CA HIS A 25 11.94 -0.18 -12.85
C HIS A 25 11.68 0.91 -11.80
N GLN A 26 11.31 0.55 -10.57
CA GLN A 26 11.12 1.52 -9.48
C GLN A 26 12.45 1.90 -8.80
N THR A 27 13.49 1.10 -8.97
CA THR A 27 14.86 1.44 -8.57
C THR A 27 15.55 2.26 -9.67
N GLU A 28 15.14 3.52 -9.85
CA GLU A 28 15.99 4.57 -10.46
C GLU A 28 17.05 5.09 -9.48
N ALA A 29 17.17 4.47 -8.30
CA ALA A 29 18.36 4.65 -7.49
C ALA A 29 19.56 4.13 -8.28
N ALA A 30 20.61 4.95 -8.41
CA ALA A 30 21.90 4.49 -8.88
C ALA A 30 22.21 3.17 -8.15
N LEU A 31 22.57 2.12 -8.91
CA LEU A 31 23.04 0.88 -8.32
C LEU A 31 24.05 1.25 -7.24
N PRO A 32 23.92 0.73 -6.00
CA PRO A 32 24.91 1.01 -4.97
C PRO A 32 26.28 0.72 -5.58
N GLU A 33 27.23 1.66 -5.41
CA GLU A 33 28.58 1.45 -5.94
C GLU A 33 29.06 0.07 -5.49
N PRO A 34 29.65 -0.73 -6.40
CA PRO A 34 30.03 -2.10 -6.10
C PRO A 34 30.92 -2.10 -4.86
N VAL A 35 30.38 -2.62 -3.76
CA VAL A 35 31.07 -2.69 -2.46
C VAL A 35 32.25 -3.66 -2.55
N ALA A 36 32.23 -4.56 -3.54
CA ALA A 36 33.31 -5.48 -3.85
C ALA A 36 34.16 -4.96 -5.04
N PRO A 37 35.50 -5.06 -4.96
CA PRO A 37 36.36 -4.78 -6.11
C PRO A 37 35.98 -5.70 -7.27
N ALA A 38 35.97 -5.16 -8.49
CA ALA A 38 35.69 -5.93 -9.68
C ALA A 38 36.63 -7.16 -9.75
N PRO A 39 36.12 -8.36 -10.04
CA PRO A 39 36.97 -9.54 -10.14
C PRO A 39 38.02 -9.34 -11.23
N ALA A 40 39.22 -9.92 -11.03
CA ALA A 40 40.27 -9.89 -12.04
C ALA A 40 39.72 -10.47 -13.36
N GLY A 41 40.02 -9.80 -14.49
CA GLY A 41 39.43 -10.10 -15.80
C GLY A 41 39.67 -11.52 -16.32
N ASP A 42 40.62 -12.25 -15.71
CA ASP A 42 41.05 -13.58 -16.13
C ASP A 42 40.59 -14.69 -15.17
N ALA A 43 39.79 -14.35 -14.14
CA ALA A 43 39.29 -15.32 -13.18
C ALA A 43 38.27 -16.27 -13.85
N PRO A 44 38.35 -17.58 -13.62
CA PRO A 44 37.37 -18.52 -14.15
C PRO A 44 35.99 -18.20 -13.56
N LEU A 45 34.96 -18.21 -14.43
CA LEU A 45 33.59 -17.82 -14.09
C LEU A 45 33.05 -18.52 -12.83
N GLN A 46 33.44 -19.78 -12.59
CA GLN A 46 33.02 -20.53 -11.41
C GLN A 46 33.57 -19.97 -10.09
N GLU A 47 34.79 -19.44 -10.09
CA GLU A 47 35.39 -18.82 -8.90
C GLU A 47 34.75 -17.47 -8.61
N VAL A 48 34.50 -16.67 -9.65
CA VAL A 48 33.76 -15.40 -9.52
C VAL A 48 32.36 -15.66 -8.97
N LEU A 49 31.62 -16.62 -9.54
CA LEU A 49 30.27 -16.95 -9.05
C LEU A 49 30.26 -17.50 -7.62
N ALA A 50 31.29 -18.26 -7.22
CA ALA A 50 31.40 -18.75 -5.84
C ALA A 50 31.69 -17.62 -4.84
N VAL A 51 32.57 -16.67 -5.20
CA VAL A 51 32.89 -15.50 -4.38
C VAL A 51 31.68 -14.57 -4.25
N GLU A 52 31.01 -14.27 -5.36
CA GLU A 52 29.81 -13.45 -5.36
C GLU A 52 28.66 -14.14 -4.61
N ALA A 53 28.47 -15.45 -4.76
CA ALA A 53 27.46 -16.19 -4.01
C ALA A 53 27.74 -16.24 -2.50
N ALA A 54 29.01 -16.33 -2.10
CA ALA A 54 29.41 -16.25 -0.69
C ALA A 54 29.18 -14.84 -0.13
N ALA A 55 29.58 -13.80 -0.86
CA ALA A 55 29.33 -12.41 -0.49
C ALA A 55 27.82 -12.11 -0.42
N LEU A 56 27.01 -12.68 -1.32
CA LEU A 56 25.56 -12.56 -1.27
C LEU A 56 24.98 -13.31 -0.06
N ALA A 57 25.49 -14.49 0.28
CA ALA A 57 25.01 -15.30 1.41
C ALA A 57 25.22 -14.58 2.75
N ASP A 58 26.31 -13.82 2.90
CA ASP A 58 26.58 -13.01 4.10
C ASP A 58 25.60 -11.84 4.27
N VAL A 59 25.02 -11.33 3.17
CA VAL A 59 24.05 -10.21 3.18
C VAL A 59 22.60 -10.70 3.04
N ALA A 60 22.39 -11.94 2.58
CA ALA A 60 21.09 -12.54 2.28
C ALA A 60 20.66 -13.61 3.28
N ASP A 61 20.99 -13.45 4.57
CA ASP A 61 20.40 -14.28 5.63
C ASP A 61 18.86 -14.25 5.50
N PRO A 62 18.20 -15.39 5.28
CA PRO A 62 16.74 -15.47 5.16
C PRO A 62 16.02 -14.84 6.35
N ALA A 63 16.59 -14.89 7.56
CA ALA A 63 16.03 -14.28 8.75
C ALA A 63 16.07 -12.74 8.70
N VAL A 64 17.17 -12.18 8.19
CA VAL A 64 17.33 -10.73 7.98
C VAL A 64 16.36 -10.24 6.90
N LEU A 65 16.27 -10.94 5.77
CA LEU A 65 15.32 -10.60 4.70
C LEU A 65 13.86 -10.74 5.15
N ALA A 66 13.53 -11.76 5.93
CA ALA A 66 12.19 -11.92 6.49
C ALA A 66 11.84 -10.78 7.47
N THR A 67 12.82 -10.32 8.25
CA THR A 67 12.65 -9.20 9.17
C THR A 67 12.48 -7.88 8.42
N ALA A 68 13.34 -7.59 7.44
CA ALA A 68 13.19 -6.41 6.58
C ALA A 68 11.84 -6.36 5.85
N ARG A 69 11.33 -7.51 5.38
CA ARG A 69 9.97 -7.59 4.79
C ARG A 69 8.87 -7.30 5.80
N ARG A 70 8.99 -7.81 7.04
CA ARG A 70 8.04 -7.50 8.12
C ARG A 70 8.07 -6.01 8.43
N ASP A 71 9.24 -5.41 8.55
CA ASP A 71 9.39 -3.99 8.88
C ASP A 71 8.86 -3.08 7.76
N ALA A 72 9.16 -3.39 6.50
CA ALA A 72 8.63 -2.67 5.35
C ALA A 72 7.09 -2.78 5.27
N ARG A 73 6.55 -3.97 5.54
CA ARG A 73 5.09 -4.18 5.63
C ARG A 73 4.49 -3.32 6.73
N VAL A 74 5.08 -3.33 7.93
CA VAL A 74 4.63 -2.50 9.06
C VAL A 74 4.65 -1.01 8.71
N ALA A 75 5.72 -0.52 8.09
CA ALA A 75 5.83 0.88 7.67
C ALA A 75 4.75 1.28 6.65
N SER A 76 4.48 0.43 5.66
CA SER A 76 3.41 0.65 4.68
C SER A 76 2.04 0.73 5.37
N LEU A 77 1.78 -0.16 6.32
CA LEU A 77 0.51 -0.21 7.04
C LEU A 77 0.28 1.03 7.91
N VAL A 78 1.34 1.52 8.56
CA VAL A 78 1.30 2.78 9.33
C VAL A 78 1.02 3.97 8.43
N ALA A 79 1.67 4.05 7.27
CA ALA A 79 1.45 5.13 6.31
C ALA A 79 0.01 5.15 5.77
N ASP A 80 -0.60 3.98 5.54
CA ASP A 80 -2.00 3.87 5.14
C ASP A 80 -2.94 4.43 6.22
N LEU A 81 -2.69 4.10 7.50
CA LEU A 81 -3.44 4.63 8.63
C LEU A 81 -3.29 6.16 8.74
N ASP A 82 -2.08 6.68 8.66
CA ASP A 82 -1.83 8.13 8.70
C ASP A 82 -2.52 8.85 7.54
N GLY A 83 -2.57 8.22 6.35
CA GLY A 83 -3.31 8.74 5.20
C GLY A 83 -4.83 8.78 5.39
N VAL A 84 -5.39 7.89 6.22
CA VAL A 84 -6.81 7.93 6.62
C VAL A 84 -7.04 8.98 7.69
N ILE A 85 -6.16 9.09 8.68
CA ILE A 85 -6.23 10.09 9.75
C ILE A 85 -6.12 11.50 9.19
N ALA A 86 -5.17 11.75 8.28
CA ALA A 86 -5.00 13.06 7.65
C ALA A 86 -6.22 13.51 6.84
N ARG A 87 -7.07 12.56 6.41
CA ARG A 87 -8.30 12.81 5.63
C ARG A 87 -9.55 12.38 6.41
N ASN A 88 -9.46 12.40 7.74
CA ASN A 88 -10.49 11.88 8.62
C ASN A 88 -11.78 12.70 8.49
N PRO A 89 -12.89 12.12 8.01
CA PRO A 89 -14.15 12.84 7.87
C PRO A 89 -14.86 13.10 9.21
N LEU A 90 -14.38 12.54 10.33
CA LEU A 90 -14.92 12.84 11.66
C LEU A 90 -14.56 14.25 12.12
N ASP A 91 -13.37 14.75 11.74
CA ASP A 91 -12.86 16.07 12.15
C ASP A 91 -13.49 17.20 11.33
N ASP A 92 -14.13 16.86 10.22
CA ASP A 92 -14.82 17.80 9.35
C ASP A 92 -16.20 18.13 9.90
N THR A 93 -16.35 19.30 10.54
CA THR A 93 -17.65 19.75 11.07
C THR A 93 -18.54 20.42 10.03
N ALA A 94 -18.01 20.78 8.87
CA ALA A 94 -18.74 21.51 7.85
C ALA A 94 -19.61 20.57 7.00
N LEU A 95 -20.76 21.06 6.57
CA LEU A 95 -21.58 20.40 5.55
C LEU A 95 -21.29 21.07 4.23
N GLU A 96 -20.51 20.40 3.39
CA GLU A 96 -20.08 20.94 2.10
C GLU A 96 -20.54 20.04 0.94
N ILE A 97 -20.79 20.71 -0.20
CA ILE A 97 -21.01 20.07 -1.50
C ILE A 97 -20.03 20.73 -2.46
N ASP A 98 -19.18 19.93 -3.09
CA ASP A 98 -18.17 20.41 -4.04
C ASP A 98 -17.26 21.53 -3.47
N GLY A 99 -16.94 21.44 -2.17
CA GLY A 99 -16.09 22.40 -1.46
C GLY A 99 -16.77 23.74 -1.16
N GLN A 100 -18.09 23.82 -1.27
CA GLN A 100 -18.88 25.00 -0.89
C GLN A 100 -19.84 24.66 0.25
N PRO A 101 -20.10 25.60 1.17
CA PRO A 101 -21.08 25.41 2.24
C PRO A 101 -22.46 25.06 1.67
N ALA A 102 -23.07 24.00 2.19
CA ALA A 102 -24.39 23.55 1.77
C ALA A 102 -25.47 24.55 2.18
N LYS A 103 -26.39 24.84 1.26
CA LYS A 103 -27.59 25.63 1.55
C LYS A 103 -28.59 24.82 2.38
N ALA A 104 -29.55 25.50 3.00
CA ALA A 104 -30.55 24.87 3.87
C ALA A 104 -31.29 23.70 3.19
N HIS A 105 -31.70 23.85 1.92
CA HIS A 105 -32.40 22.80 1.17
C HIS A 105 -31.46 21.67 0.69
N GLU A 106 -30.16 21.89 0.70
CA GLU A 106 -29.14 20.90 0.31
C GLU A 106 -28.63 20.08 1.50
N ARG A 107 -29.04 20.46 2.72
CA ARG A 107 -28.63 19.80 3.96
C ARG A 107 -28.80 18.28 3.93
N PRO A 108 -29.91 17.68 3.45
CA PRO A 108 -30.02 16.23 3.37
C PRO A 108 -28.97 15.60 2.45
N ARG A 109 -28.66 16.24 1.31
CA ARG A 109 -27.64 15.79 0.37
C ARG A 109 -26.24 15.89 0.98
N ALA A 110 -25.92 17.01 1.63
CA ALA A 110 -24.62 17.22 2.27
C ALA A 110 -24.37 16.19 3.39
N LEU A 111 -25.39 15.91 4.22
CA LEU A 111 -25.34 14.85 5.21
C LEU A 111 -25.09 13.47 4.59
N GLY A 112 -25.77 13.16 3.48
CA GLY A 112 -25.58 11.90 2.75
C GLY A 112 -24.17 11.74 2.17
N LEU A 113 -23.59 12.82 1.62
CA LEU A 113 -22.22 12.82 1.11
C LEU A 113 -21.20 12.64 2.26
N ARG A 114 -21.41 13.31 3.40
CA ARG A 114 -20.56 13.13 4.58
C ARG A 114 -20.68 11.72 5.15
N ALA A 115 -21.89 11.16 5.19
CA ALA A 115 -22.13 9.77 5.58
C ALA A 115 -21.37 8.79 4.67
N ALA A 116 -21.41 9.02 3.35
CA ALA A 116 -20.68 8.21 2.37
C ALA A 116 -19.17 8.33 2.53
N ARG A 117 -18.63 9.52 2.84
CA ARG A 117 -17.21 9.70 3.17
C ARG A 117 -16.80 8.90 4.41
N CYS A 118 -17.60 8.96 5.48
CA CYS A 118 -17.35 8.17 6.69
C CYS A 118 -17.38 6.66 6.39
N GLY A 119 -18.39 6.20 5.65
CA GLY A 119 -18.50 4.80 5.24
C GLY A 119 -17.35 4.34 4.34
N GLY A 120 -16.90 5.18 3.40
CA GLY A 120 -15.77 4.89 2.53
C GLY A 120 -14.43 4.83 3.30
N ALA A 121 -14.24 5.71 4.28
CA ALA A 121 -13.08 5.65 5.17
C ALA A 121 -13.09 4.38 6.03
N ALA A 122 -14.23 4.03 6.66
CA ALA A 122 -14.36 2.78 7.41
C ALA A 122 -14.11 1.54 6.52
N ALA A 123 -14.61 1.54 5.29
CA ALA A 123 -14.40 0.43 4.35
C ALA A 123 -12.92 0.20 4.01
N ARG A 124 -12.12 1.28 3.86
CA ARG A 124 -10.67 1.17 3.65
C ARG A 124 -9.96 0.53 4.84
N LEU A 125 -10.41 0.83 6.06
CA LEU A 125 -9.82 0.26 7.28
C LEU A 125 -10.08 -1.24 7.45
N ARG A 126 -11.16 -1.79 6.86
CA ARG A 126 -11.53 -3.22 7.02
C ARG A 126 -10.42 -4.19 6.63
N ALA A 127 -9.61 -3.87 5.63
CA ALA A 127 -8.50 -4.73 5.21
C ALA A 127 -7.49 -4.99 6.33
N TYR A 128 -7.39 -4.07 7.30
CA TYR A 128 -6.41 -4.11 8.38
C TYR A 128 -7.00 -4.59 9.70
N LEU A 129 -8.32 -4.66 9.83
CA LEU A 129 -8.99 -5.16 11.05
C LEU A 129 -8.80 -6.65 11.28
N HIS A 130 -8.40 -7.40 10.25
CA HIS A 130 -8.07 -8.82 10.39
C HIS A 130 -6.60 -9.04 10.78
N ASP A 131 -5.76 -8.02 10.63
CA ASP A 131 -4.35 -8.08 10.99
C ASP A 131 -4.14 -7.65 12.44
N ARG A 132 -4.23 -8.62 13.36
CA ARG A 132 -4.04 -8.41 14.80
C ARG A 132 -2.59 -8.09 15.17
N GLU A 133 -1.64 -8.35 14.27
CA GLU A 133 -0.22 -8.03 14.47
C GLU A 133 0.09 -6.58 14.05
N HIS A 134 -0.89 -5.85 13.52
CA HIS A 134 -0.72 -4.44 13.22
C HIS A 134 -0.36 -3.65 14.49
N PRO A 135 0.73 -2.84 14.48
CA PRO A 135 1.20 -2.17 15.69
C PRO A 135 0.16 -1.22 16.31
N ARG A 136 -0.70 -0.64 15.47
CA ARG A 136 -1.81 0.26 15.85
C ARG A 136 -3.19 -0.39 15.69
N HIS A 137 -3.28 -1.71 15.85
CA HIS A 137 -4.54 -2.46 15.63
C HIS A 137 -5.71 -1.89 16.45
N ALA A 138 -5.49 -1.58 17.73
CA ALA A 138 -6.53 -1.00 18.59
C ALA A 138 -7.05 0.34 18.06
N GLU A 139 -6.16 1.20 17.56
CA GLU A 139 -6.54 2.49 16.97
C GLU A 139 -7.33 2.31 15.67
N LEU A 140 -6.97 1.32 14.84
CA LEU A 140 -7.72 0.99 13.62
C LEU A 140 -9.15 0.55 13.93
N VAL A 141 -9.32 -0.29 14.94
CA VAL A 141 -10.64 -0.77 15.38
C VAL A 141 -11.47 0.39 15.92
N ASP A 142 -10.92 1.20 16.82
CA ASP A 142 -11.63 2.37 17.37
C ASP A 142 -12.04 3.36 16.27
N LEU A 143 -11.11 3.70 15.37
CA LEU A 143 -11.39 4.63 14.27
C LEU A 143 -12.45 4.06 13.31
N HIS A 144 -12.36 2.77 12.97
CA HIS A 144 -13.37 2.10 12.15
C HIS A 144 -14.76 2.20 12.78
N ASP A 145 -14.88 1.88 14.07
CA ASP A 145 -16.17 1.82 14.75
C ASP A 145 -16.80 3.22 14.86
N ARG A 146 -15.99 4.23 15.17
CA ARG A 146 -16.41 5.63 15.18
C ARG A 146 -16.87 6.11 13.81
N LEU A 147 -16.11 5.83 12.74
CA LEU A 147 -16.48 6.17 11.37
C LEU A 147 -17.76 5.48 10.93
N TYR A 148 -17.92 4.21 11.27
CA TYR A 148 -19.09 3.42 10.92
C TYR A 148 -20.35 3.91 11.65
N ALA A 149 -20.24 4.19 12.95
CA ALA A 149 -21.33 4.73 13.76
C ALA A 149 -21.76 6.12 13.25
N GLU A 150 -20.80 7.01 12.99
CA GLU A 150 -21.07 8.35 12.49
C GLU A 150 -21.71 8.32 11.09
N GLY A 151 -21.20 7.48 10.18
CA GLY A 151 -21.81 7.28 8.87
C GLY A 151 -23.26 6.82 8.96
N LYS A 152 -23.57 5.89 9.87
CA LYS A 152 -24.95 5.45 10.14
C LYS A 152 -25.83 6.59 10.67
N ARG A 153 -25.33 7.36 11.65
CA ARG A 153 -26.04 8.49 12.25
C ARG A 153 -26.40 9.54 11.19
N LEU A 154 -25.41 9.97 10.41
CA LEU A 154 -25.57 10.97 9.35
C LEU A 154 -26.53 10.50 8.24
N MET A 155 -26.46 9.23 7.85
CA MET A 155 -27.38 8.68 6.85
C MET A 155 -28.83 8.63 7.36
N ALA A 156 -29.03 8.30 8.63
CA ALA A 156 -30.35 8.33 9.25
C ALA A 156 -30.92 9.76 9.31
N GLU A 157 -30.09 10.74 9.72
CA GLU A 157 -30.46 12.17 9.75
C GLU A 157 -30.82 12.68 8.34
N SER A 158 -29.99 12.35 7.34
CA SER A 158 -30.24 12.69 5.93
C SER A 158 -31.61 12.17 5.46
N ARG A 159 -31.94 10.90 5.74
CA ARG A 159 -33.22 10.30 5.34
C ARG A 159 -34.41 10.93 6.07
N GLY A 160 -34.24 11.26 7.35
CA GLY A 160 -35.30 11.88 8.15
C GLY A 160 -35.66 13.30 7.70
N LEU A 161 -34.75 14.00 7.02
CA LEU A 161 -34.98 15.34 6.47
C LEU A 161 -35.52 15.33 5.03
N SER A 162 -35.44 14.20 4.33
CA SER A 162 -35.93 14.03 2.96
C SER A 162 -37.32 13.39 2.88
N ALA A 163 -37.87 12.94 4.00
CA ALA A 163 -39.20 12.34 4.12
C ALA A 163 -40.25 13.41 4.44
#